data_AF-K8ZZD1-F1
#
_entry.id   AF-K8ZZD1-F1
#
_cell.length_a   1.000
_cell.length_b   1.000
_cell.length_c   1.000
_cell.angle_alpha   90.00
_cell.angle_beta   90.00
_cell.angle_gamma   90.00
#
_symmetry.space_group_name_H-M   'P 1'
#
loop_
_entity.id
_entity.type
_entity.pdbx_description
1 polymer ?
#
loop_
_entity_poly.entity_id
_entity_poly.type
_entity_poly.pdbx_seq_one_letter_code
_entity_poly.pdbx_strand_id
1 'polypeptide(L)' 'MSFYRFAQFFQRNLKVEQALYLDGSISSLYIQKNKRNDQLFEMGPIVGSVEQTDCQIK' A
#
# COMPACT_ATOMS: atom_id res chain seq x y z
N MET A 1 4.44 -9.07 17.28
CA MET A 1 5.26 -9.20 16.05
C MET A 1 6.13 -7.97 15.88
N SER A 2 7.34 -8.09 15.32
CA SER A 2 8.23 -6.96 15.03
C SER A 2 8.43 -6.80 13.52
N PHE A 3 8.77 -5.59 13.06
CA PHE A 3 9.14 -5.32 11.67
C PHE A 3 10.27 -6.23 11.17
N TYR A 4 11.22 -6.53 12.05
CA TYR A 4 12.30 -7.48 11.72
C TYR A 4 11.76 -8.88 11.39
N ARG A 5 10.83 -9.42 12.20
CA ARG A 5 10.25 -10.74 11.94
C ARG A 5 9.39 -10.75 10.68
N PHE A 6 8.69 -9.65 10.41
CA PHE A 6 7.95 -9.46 9.17
C PHE A 6 8.90 -9.46 7.96
N ALA A 7 9.92 -8.61 7.94
CA ALA A 7 10.91 -8.54 6.85
C ALA A 7 11.66 -9.87 6.64
N GLN A 8 12.00 -10.58 7.72
CA GLN A 8 12.67 -11.87 7.66
C GLN A 8 11.87 -12.93 6.90
N PHE A 9 10.53 -12.91 7.01
CA PHE A 9 9.68 -13.83 6.24
C PHE A 9 9.79 -13.58 4.72
N PHE A 10 9.72 -12.32 4.29
CA PHE A 10 9.87 -11.97 2.86
C PHE A 10 11.24 -12.37 2.33
N GLN A 11 12.28 -12.07 3.08
CA GLN A 11 13.64 -12.40 2.66
C GLN A 11 13.89 -13.92 2.60
N ARG A 12 13.49 -14.67 3.62
CA ARG A 12 13.87 -16.09 3.75
C ARG A 12 12.89 -17.05 3.11
N ASN A 13 11.60 -16.81 3.26
CA ASN A 13 10.56 -17.73 2.82
C ASN A 13 10.10 -17.41 1.41
N LEU A 14 9.94 -16.11 1.10
CA LEU A 14 9.53 -15.65 -0.24
C LEU A 14 10.72 -15.32 -1.15
N LYS A 15 11.95 -15.34 -0.62
CA LYS A 15 13.19 -15.07 -1.36
C LYS A 15 13.22 -13.70 -2.04
N VAL A 16 12.62 -12.69 -1.40
CA VAL A 16 12.63 -11.31 -1.89
C VAL A 16 13.97 -10.65 -1.52
N GLU A 17 14.73 -10.21 -2.53
CA GLU A 17 16.04 -9.58 -2.33
C GLU A 17 15.93 -8.15 -1.80
N GLN A 18 14.99 -7.37 -2.33
CA GLN A 18 14.74 -5.98 -1.97
C GLN A 18 13.23 -5.76 -1.82
N ALA A 19 12.84 -5.00 -0.81
CA ALA A 19 11.44 -4.67 -0.55
C ALA A 19 11.30 -3.22 -0.08
N LEU A 20 10.23 -2.56 -0.53
CA LEU A 20 9.82 -1.24 -0.06
C LEU A 20 8.65 -1.40 0.89
N TYR A 21 8.77 -0.86 2.11
CA TYR A 21 7.66 -0.80 3.05
C TYR A 21 6.91 0.52 2.89
N LEU A 22 5.61 0.43 2.58
CA LEU A 22 4.72 1.58 2.45
C LEU A 22 3.86 1.70 3.72
N ASP A 23 4.22 2.64 4.59
CA ASP A 23 3.44 2.99 5.78
C ASP A 23 2.51 4.15 5.45
N GLY A 24 1.29 3.84 5.05
CA GLY A 24 0.26 4.81 4.71
C GLY A 24 -0.94 4.73 5.64
N SER A 25 -1.59 5.86 5.91
CA SER A 25 -2.90 5.88 6.55
C SER A 25 -3.97 5.32 5.61
N ILE A 26 -4.98 4.66 6.17
CA ILE A 26 -6.16 4.25 5.41
C ILE A 26 -6.86 5.50 4.87
N SER A 27 -7.17 5.52 3.57
CA SER A 27 -7.96 6.59 2.95
C SER A 27 -9.30 6.77 3.67
N SER A 28 -9.80 8.00 3.72
CA SER A 28 -11.12 8.31 4.30
C SER A 28 -12.22 7.46 3.67
N LEU A 29 -13.09 6.86 4.49
CA LEU A 29 -14.16 5.97 4.04
C LEU A 29 -15.54 6.49 4.47
N TYR A 30 -16.47 6.52 3.51
CA TYR A 30 -17.87 6.82 3.73
C TYR A 30 -18.73 5.58 3.47
N ILE A 31 -19.41 5.08 4.50
CA ILE A 31 -20.33 3.93 4.42
C ILE A 31 -21.61 4.23 5.19
N GLN A 32 -22.72 4.40 4.47
CA GLN A 32 -24.03 4.69 5.04
C GLN A 32 -24.60 3.58 5.92
N LYS A 33 -24.48 2.31 5.47
CA LYS A 33 -25.03 1.14 6.19
C LYS A 33 -24.58 1.05 7.65
N ASN A 34 -23.35 1.51 7.93
CA ASN A 34 -22.75 1.42 9.26
C ASN A 34 -22.56 2.81 9.90
N LYS A 35 -23.14 3.88 9.32
CA LYS A 35 -22.93 5.27 9.75
C LYS A 35 -21.44 5.65 9.89
N ARG A 36 -20.58 5.07 9.07
CA ARG A 36 -19.15 5.40 9.05
C ARG A 36 -18.94 6.59 8.13
N ASN A 37 -18.35 7.64 8.68
CA ASN A 37 -17.96 8.83 7.95
C ASN A 37 -16.64 9.32 8.54
N ASP A 38 -15.53 8.88 7.95
CA ASP A 38 -14.20 9.24 8.42
C ASP A 38 -13.90 10.70 8.07
N GLN A 39 -12.98 11.33 8.82
CA GLN A 39 -12.46 12.64 8.46
C GLN A 39 -11.84 12.58 7.07
N LEU A 40 -12.16 13.56 6.23
CA LEU A 40 -11.58 13.69 4.89
C LEU A 40 -10.14 14.20 5.00
N PHE A 41 -9.22 13.45 4.40
CA PHE A 41 -7.81 13.83 4.23
C PHE A 41 -7.48 13.92 2.75
N GLU A 42 -6.45 14.69 2.42
CA GLU A 42 -5.90 14.69 1.06
C GLU A 42 -5.36 13.29 0.72
N MET A 43 -5.57 12.88 -0.52
CA MET A 43 -5.05 11.60 -1.00
C MET A 43 -3.53 11.65 -1.06
N GLY A 44 -2.88 10.70 -0.39
CA GLY A 44 -1.44 10.49 -0.49
C GLY A 44 -1.02 9.95 -1.86
N PRO A 45 0.29 9.78 -2.10
CA PRO A 45 0.80 9.22 -3.34
C PRO A 45 0.25 7.81 -3.58
N ILE A 46 -0.14 7.54 -4.84
CA ILE A 46 -0.68 6.25 -5.27
C ILE A 46 0.39 5.53 -6.10
N VAL A 47 0.66 4.28 -5.77
CA VAL A 47 1.49 3.38 -6.57
C VAL A 47 0.58 2.50 -7.42
N GLY A 48 0.65 2.66 -8.74
CA GLY A 48 -0.08 1.82 -9.70
C GLY A 48 0.86 0.84 -10.40
N SER A 49 0.45 -0.42 -10.50
CA SER A 49 1.09 -1.38 -11.41
C SER A 49 0.43 -1.25 -12.78
N VAL A 50 1.21 -1.05 -13.81
CA VAL A 50 0.75 -0.95 -15.20
C VAL A 50 1.55 -1.91 -16.08
N GLU A 51 0.94 -2.39 -17.16
CA GLU A 51 1.68 -3.13 -18.19
C GLU A 51 2.68 -2.19 -18.86
N GLN A 52 3.88 -2.69 -19.14
CA GLN A 52 4.95 -1.86 -19.68
C GLN A 52 4.61 -1.30 -21.07
N THR A 53 3.80 -2.01 -21.86
CA THR A 53 3.32 -1.56 -23.17
C THR A 53 2.51 -0.27 -23.09
N ASP A 54 1.82 -0.05 -21.96
CA ASP A 54 0.94 1.09 -21.71
C ASP A 54 1.68 2.25 -21.03
N CYS A 55 2.93 2.03 -20.60
CA CYS A 55 3.77 3.06 -20.00
C CYS A 55 4.47 3.89 -21.09
N GLN A 56 3.71 4.72 -21.79
CA GLN A 56 4.26 5.77 -22.66
C GLN A 56 4.57 6.99 -21.79
N ILE A 57 5.87 7.27 -21.56
CA ILE A 57 6.28 8.54 -20.96
C ILE A 57 5.86 9.63 -21.95
N LYS A 58 4.85 10.42 -21.59
CA LYS A 58 4.41 11.58 -22.37
C LYS A 58 5.46 12.69 -22.33
#